data_AF-A0A840UVI9-F1
#
_entry.id   AF-A0A840UVI9-F1
#
_cell.length_a   1.000
_cell.length_b   1.000
_cell.length_c   1.000
_cell.angle_alpha   90.00
_cell.angle_beta   90.00
_cell.angle_gamma   90.00
#
_symmetry.space_group_name_H-M   'P 1'
#
loop_
_entity.id
_entity.type
_entity.pdbx_description
1 polymer ?
#
loop_
_entity_poly.entity_id
_entity_poly.type
_entity_poly.pdbx_seq_one_letter_code
_entity_poly.pdbx_strand_id
1 'polypeptide(L)'
;MTIETKDAILWKKFYTLTKEMHRFIKKNDVDMFFSLLQQRMDLQKMLEDIPNKTYHQTDDGRELLTKINMMNVKIKALSQSWLIRMRNRNNKVRSYDYMAGPAMGNIFNKKL
;
A
#
# COMPACT_ATOMS: atom_id res chain seq x y z
N MET A 1 -9.16 -30.51 19.22
CA MET A 1 -9.26 -29.99 17.83
C MET A 1 -10.15 -28.76 17.86
N THR A 2 -9.56 -27.58 17.86
CA THR A 2 -10.31 -26.32 17.79
C THR A 2 -10.90 -26.20 16.39
N ILE A 3 -12.22 -26.22 16.28
CA ILE A 3 -12.91 -25.96 15.01
C ILE A 3 -12.64 -24.49 14.68
N GLU A 4 -11.70 -24.22 13.77
CA GLU A 4 -11.46 -22.86 13.30
C GLU A 4 -12.74 -22.34 12.65
N THR A 5 -13.29 -21.27 13.20
CA THR A 5 -14.49 -20.63 12.64
C THR A 5 -14.13 -20.00 11.29
N LYS A 6 -15.09 -19.95 10.37
CA LYS A 6 -14.91 -19.32 9.05
C LYS A 6 -14.37 -17.89 9.17
N ASP A 7 -14.84 -17.15 10.17
CA ASP A 7 -14.37 -15.81 10.53
C ASP A 7 -12.85 -15.80 10.84
N ALA A 8 -12.38 -16.72 11.70
CA ALA A 8 -10.96 -16.84 12.05
C ALA A 8 -10.05 -17.12 10.84
N ILE A 9 -10.49 -18.02 9.94
CA ILE A 9 -9.74 -18.37 8.72
C ILE A 9 -9.60 -17.14 7.81
N LEU A 10 -10.68 -16.39 7.61
CA LEU A 10 -10.65 -15.20 6.76
C LEU A 10 -9.74 -14.11 7.35
N TRP A 11 -9.79 -13.87 8.66
CA TRP A 11 -8.87 -12.92 9.30
C TRP A 11 -7.40 -13.32 9.17
N LYS A 12 -7.07 -14.61 9.33
CA LYS A 12 -5.71 -15.12 9.12
C LYS A 12 -5.24 -14.95 7.67
N LYS A 13 -6.12 -15.22 6.70
CA LYS A 13 -5.84 -14.96 5.27
C LYS A 13 -5.64 -13.47 5.01
N PHE A 14 -6.48 -12.61 5.56
CA PHE A 14 -6.38 -11.16 5.44
C PHE A 14 -5.05 -10.64 6.00
N TYR A 15 -4.62 -11.14 7.15
CA TYR A 15 -3.31 -10.81 7.71
C TYR A 15 -2.16 -11.30 6.82
N THR A 16 -2.28 -12.49 6.25
CA THR A 16 -1.27 -13.05 5.33
C THR A 16 -1.11 -12.19 4.08
N LEU A 17 -2.21 -11.80 3.43
CA LEU A 17 -2.15 -10.87 2.30
C LEU A 17 -1.54 -9.53 2.69
N THR A 18 -1.86 -9.02 3.88
CA THR A 18 -1.27 -7.78 4.39
C THR A 18 0.25 -7.89 4.55
N LYS A 19 0.78 -9.04 4.98
CA LYS A 19 2.24 -9.28 5.04
C LYS A 19 2.88 -9.27 3.66
N GLU A 20 2.27 -9.98 2.70
CA GLU A 20 2.80 -10.03 1.34
C GLU A 20 2.74 -8.65 0.67
N MET A 21 1.64 -7.90 0.83
CA MET A 21 1.57 -6.50 0.38
C MET A 21 2.76 -5.67 0.91
N HIS A 22 3.06 -5.77 2.21
CA HIS A 22 4.21 -5.09 2.81
C HIS A 22 5.55 -5.57 2.20
N ARG A 23 5.67 -6.84 1.83
CA ARG A 23 6.86 -7.38 1.18
C ARG A 23 7.03 -6.84 -0.24
N PHE A 24 5.98 -6.85 -1.06
CA PHE A 24 6.05 -6.44 -2.46
C PHE A 24 6.22 -4.93 -2.62
N ILE A 25 5.60 -4.11 -1.77
CA ILE A 25 5.86 -2.67 -1.78
C ILE A 25 7.31 -2.32 -1.41
N LYS A 26 7.94 -3.08 -0.51
CA LYS A 26 9.38 -2.93 -0.22
C LYS A 26 10.27 -3.35 -1.38
N LYS A 27 9.84 -4.34 -2.17
CA LYS A 27 10.53 -4.79 -3.39
C LYS A 27 10.28 -3.88 -4.61
N ASN A 28 9.46 -2.84 -4.47
CA ASN A 28 9.04 -1.97 -5.57
C ASN A 28 8.32 -2.71 -6.70
N ASP A 29 7.71 -3.86 -6.38
CA ASP A 29 6.87 -4.64 -7.29
C ASP A 29 5.41 -4.20 -7.08
N VAL A 30 5.03 -3.20 -7.87
CA VAL A 30 3.79 -2.43 -7.69
C VAL A 30 2.59 -3.16 -8.28
N ASP A 31 2.79 -3.88 -9.39
CA ASP A 31 1.73 -4.66 -10.03
C ASP A 31 1.28 -5.81 -9.12
N MET A 32 2.23 -6.51 -8.48
CA MET A 32 1.89 -7.53 -7.49
C MET A 32 1.24 -6.92 -6.25
N PHE A 33 1.71 -5.75 -5.79
CA PHE A 33 1.08 -5.05 -4.67
C PHE A 33 -0.40 -4.73 -4.94
N PHE A 34 -0.73 -4.19 -6.11
CA PHE A 34 -2.13 -3.91 -6.48
C PHE A 34 -2.96 -5.18 -6.65
N SER A 35 -2.39 -6.23 -7.23
CA SER A 35 -3.05 -7.54 -7.34
C SER A 35 -3.42 -8.12 -5.96
N LEU A 36 -2.51 -8.00 -4.98
CA LEU A 36 -2.75 -8.43 -3.60
C LEU A 36 -3.74 -7.53 -2.87
N LEU A 37 -3.72 -6.21 -3.14
CA LEU A 37 -4.70 -5.28 -2.59
C LEU A 37 -6.11 -5.65 -3.04
N GLN A 38 -6.31 -5.98 -4.32
CA GLN A 38 -7.60 -6.41 -4.85
C GLN A 38 -8.11 -7.68 -4.13
N GLN A 39 -7.26 -8.71 -4.02
CA GLN A 39 -7.60 -9.93 -3.28
C GLN A 39 -7.96 -9.62 -1.81
N ARG A 40 -7.26 -8.68 -1.18
CA ARG A 40 -7.53 -8.26 0.19
C ARG A 40 -8.87 -7.54 0.32
N MET A 41 -9.25 -6.71 -0.66
CA MET A 41 -10.56 -6.05 -0.69
C MET A 41 -11.69 -7.07 -0.83
N ASP A 42 -11.50 -8.12 -1.63
CA ASP A 42 -12.51 -9.17 -1.77
C ASP A 42 -12.62 -10.00 -0.48
N LEU A 43 -11.52 -10.28 0.22
CA LEU A 43 -11.57 -10.87 1.56
C LEU A 43 -12.28 -9.96 2.57
N GLN A 44 -12.11 -8.64 2.45
CA GLN A 44 -12.81 -7.70 3.32
C GLN A 44 -14.32 -7.79 3.14
N LYS A 45 -14.81 -7.86 1.89
CA LYS A 45 -16.24 -8.06 1.60
C LYS A 45 -16.74 -9.36 2.18
N MET A 46 -15.99 -10.45 2.00
CA MET A 46 -16.35 -11.75 2.60
C MET A 46 -16.42 -11.70 4.13
N LEU A 47 -15.51 -10.96 4.77
CA LEU A 47 -15.55 -10.70 6.23
C LEU A 47 -16.73 -9.81 6.60
N GLU A 48 -17.13 -8.87 5.74
CA GLU A 48 -18.28 -7.99 5.93
C GLU A 48 -19.60 -8.76 5.91
N ASP A 49 -19.72 -9.76 5.04
CA ASP A 49 -20.92 -10.59 4.82
C ASP A 49 -21.13 -11.71 5.86
N ILE A 50 -20.16 -11.98 6.75
CA ILE A 50 -20.32 -13.01 7.77
C ILE A 50 -21.34 -12.55 8.84
N PRO A 51 -22.42 -13.31 9.08
CA PRO A 51 -23.30 -13.07 10.22
C PRO A 51 -22.61 -13.50 11.53
N ASN A 52 -22.86 -12.78 12.62
CA ASN A 52 -22.34 -13.08 13.97
C ASN A 52 -20.80 -13.20 14.03
N LYS A 53 -20.09 -12.15 13.60
CA LYS A 53 -18.63 -12.03 13.73
C LYS A 53 -18.26 -12.00 15.20
N THR A 54 -17.69 -13.08 15.71
CA THR A 54 -17.30 -13.20 17.12
C THR A 54 -15.80 -13.33 17.28
N TYR A 55 -15.07 -13.68 16.20
CA TYR A 55 -13.64 -13.92 16.31
C TYR A 55 -12.86 -12.68 16.74
N HIS A 56 -13.23 -11.50 16.22
CA HIS A 56 -12.58 -10.23 16.56
C HIS A 56 -12.73 -9.83 18.04
N GLN A 57 -13.67 -10.44 18.78
CA GLN A 57 -13.90 -10.17 20.21
C GLN A 57 -13.05 -11.06 21.11
N THR A 58 -12.55 -12.18 20.58
CA THR A 58 -11.62 -13.06 21.29
C THR A 58 -10.26 -12.41 21.49
N ASP A 59 -9.48 -12.87 22.47
CA ASP A 59 -8.12 -12.38 22.71
C ASP A 59 -7.22 -12.56 21.48
N ASP A 60 -7.27 -13.75 20.86
CA ASP A 60 -6.54 -14.06 19.62
C ASP A 60 -6.91 -13.11 18.48
N GLY A 61 -8.21 -12.84 18.31
CA GLY A 61 -8.70 -11.93 17.27
C GLY A 61 -8.25 -10.48 17.50
N ARG A 62 -8.28 -10.01 18.74
CA ARG A 62 -7.81 -8.66 19.11
C ARG A 62 -6.31 -8.51 18.90
N GLU A 63 -5.52 -9.53 19.23
CA GLU A 63 -4.08 -9.54 18.97
C GLU A 63 -3.79 -9.50 17.47
N LEU A 64 -4.51 -10.30 16.68
CA LEU A 64 -4.36 -10.34 15.23
C LEU A 64 -4.73 -8.99 14.58
N LEU A 65 -5.83 -8.37 15.01
CA LEU A 65 -6.25 -7.04 14.55
C LEU A 65 -5.21 -5.98 14.87
N THR A 66 -4.60 -6.03 16.05
CA THR A 66 -3.51 -5.13 16.44
C THR A 66 -2.32 -5.29 15.48
N LYS A 67 -1.92 -6.53 15.16
CA LYS A 67 -0.85 -6.81 14.19
C LYS A 67 -1.20 -6.29 12.79
N ILE A 68 -2.44 -6.48 12.35
CA ILE A 68 -2.94 -5.96 11.06
C ILE A 68 -2.84 -4.44 11.02
N ASN A 69 -3.32 -3.75 12.05
CA ASN A 69 -3.33 -2.29 12.14
C ASN A 69 -1.92 -1.69 12.10
N MET A 70 -0.99 -2.25 12.88
CA MET A 70 0.42 -1.83 12.84
C MET A 70 1.02 -1.98 11.44
N MET A 71 0.68 -3.04 10.73
CA MET A 71 1.18 -3.27 9.38
C MET A 71 0.54 -2.35 8.33
N ASN A 72 -0.74 -2.03 8.49
CA ASN A 72 -1.42 -1.05 7.63
C ASN A 72 -0.76 0.33 7.69
N VAL A 73 -0.37 0.77 8.90
CA VAL A 73 0.38 2.03 9.07
C VAL A 73 1.70 1.98 8.31
N LYS A 74 2.46 0.88 8.41
CA LYS A 74 3.73 0.71 7.68
C LYS A 74 3.52 0.71 6.16
N ILE A 75 2.53 -0.02 5.66
CA ILE A 75 2.20 -0.05 4.23
C ILE A 75 1.84 1.34 3.75
N LYS A 76 0.98 2.07 4.47
CA LYS A 76 0.58 3.44 4.11
C LYS A 76 1.79 4.38 3.98
N ALA A 77 2.70 4.35 4.94
CA ALA A 77 3.92 5.18 4.90
C ALA A 77 4.81 4.81 3.70
N LEU A 78 4.96 3.52 3.38
CA LEU A 78 5.71 3.04 2.22
C LEU A 78 5.04 3.47 0.90
N SER A 79 3.71 3.39 0.81
CA SER A 79 2.95 3.83 -0.36
C SER A 79 3.11 5.32 -0.61
N GLN A 80 3.03 6.15 0.43
CA GLN A 80 3.27 7.59 0.31
C GLN A 80 4.69 7.90 -0.17
N SER A 81 5.69 7.24 0.44
CA SER A 81 7.10 7.39 0.07
C SER A 81 7.36 6.94 -1.37
N TRP A 82 6.69 5.88 -1.82
CA TRP A 82 6.74 5.42 -3.21
C TRP A 82 6.15 6.47 -4.16
N LEU A 83 4.96 7.02 -3.88
CA LEU A 83 4.32 8.06 -4.69
C LEU A 83 5.21 9.31 -4.84
N ILE A 84 5.83 9.76 -3.75
CA ILE A 84 6.75 10.91 -3.76
C ILE A 84 7.95 10.62 -4.67
N ARG A 85 8.56 9.44 -4.56
CA ARG A 85 9.70 9.03 -5.41
C ARG A 85 9.30 8.98 -6.89
N MET A 86 8.12 8.46 -7.21
CA MET A 86 7.63 8.39 -8.59
C MET A 86 7.41 9.78 -9.19
N ARG A 87 6.82 10.72 -8.44
CA ARG A 87 6.65 12.11 -8.87
C ARG A 87 7.99 12.81 -9.13
N ASN A 88 8.95 12.64 -8.22
CA ASN A 88 10.27 13.26 -8.36
C ASN A 88 11.07 12.70 -9.55
N ARG A 89 10.94 11.40 -9.85
CA ARG A 89 11.54 10.81 -11.07
C ARG A 89 10.97 11.45 -12.33
N ASN A 90 9.65 11.62 -12.40
CA ASN A 90 9.01 12.23 -13.57
C ASN A 90 9.45 13.69 -13.80
N ASN A 91 9.59 14.47 -12.73
CA ASN A 91 10.06 15.86 -12.82
C ASN A 91 11.53 15.96 -13.29
N LYS A 92 12.40 15.04 -12.88
CA LYS A 92 13.81 15.00 -13.33
C LYS A 92 13.96 14.63 -14.80
N VAL A 93 13.10 13.76 -15.34
CA VAL A 93 13.12 13.42 -16.78
C VAL A 93 12.70 14.63 -17.61
N ARG A 94 11.64 15.35 -17.19
CA ARG A 94 11.20 16.58 -17.87
C ARG A 94 12.26 17.67 -17.91
N SER A 95 13.10 17.81 -16.88
CA SER A 95 14.16 18.82 -16.90
C SER A 95 15.28 18.56 -17.91
N TYR A 96 15.47 17.31 -18.36
CA TYR A 96 16.43 17.03 -19.44
C TYR A 96 15.87 17.42 -20.82
N ASP A 97 14.57 17.26 -21.06
CA ASP A 97 13.93 17.72 -22.30
C ASP A 97 14.02 19.24 -22.47
N TYR A 98 13.96 20.01 -21.37
CA TYR A 98 14.15 21.47 -21.42
C TYR A 98 15.62 21.91 -21.59
N MET A 99 16.59 21.02 -21.41
CA MET A 99 18.02 21.32 -21.60
C MET A 99 18.62 20.76 -22.90
N ALA A 100 17.85 19.98 -23.68
CA ALA A 100 18.26 19.41 -24.96
C ALA A 100 17.77 20.20 -26.20
N GLY A 101 17.21 21.40 -26.00
CA GLY A 101 16.99 22.40 -27.05
C GLY A 101 18.06 23.48 -27.00
N PRO A 102 18.44 24.11 -28.13
CA PRO A 102 19.49 25.12 -28.12
C PRO A 102 19.10 26.25 -27.17
N ALA A 103 19.92 26.47 -26.15
CA ALA A 103 19.79 27.57 -25.21
C ALA A 103 20.06 28.91 -25.92
N MET A 104 19.10 29.37 -26.71
CA MET A 104 18.95 30.77 -27.10
C MET A 104 17.61 31.25 -26.53
N GLY A 105 17.67 32.06 -25.47
CA GLY A 105 16.47 32.53 -24.80
C GLY A 105 16.74 33.48 -23.66
N ASN A 106 17.46 34.56 -23.95
CA ASN A 106 17.38 35.87 -23.28
C ASN A 106 17.51 35.90 -21.75
N ILE A 107 18.77 35.97 -21.29
CA ILE A 107 19.11 36.72 -20.09
C ILE A 107 19.01 38.21 -20.45
N PHE A 108 17.79 38.76 -20.48
CA PHE A 108 17.59 40.21 -20.55
C PHE A 108 16.49 40.69 -19.61
N ASN A 109 16.94 41.60 -18.73
CA ASN A 109 16.22 42.59 -17.93
C ASN A 109 15.58 42.21 -16.59
N LYS A 110 16.12 42.80 -15.50
CA LYS A 110 15.64 44.12 -15.01
C LYS A 110 16.58 44.78 -13.97
N LYS A 111 17.04 45.99 -14.32
CA LYS A 111 17.28 47.21 -13.51
C LYS A 111 18.05 47.12 -12.17
N LEU A 112 19.23 47.74 -12.15
CA LEU A 112 19.56 48.94 -11.35
C LEU A 112 20.71 49.69 -12.03
#